data_AF-A0A0H5Q670-F1
#
_entry.id   AF-A0A0H5Q670-F1
#
_cell.length_a   1.000
_cell.length_b   1.000
_cell.length_c   1.000
_cell.angle_alpha   90.00
_cell.angle_beta   90.00
_cell.angle_gamma   90.00
#
_symmetry.space_group_name_H-M   'P 1'
#
loop_
_entity.id
_entity.type
_entity.pdbx_description
1 polymer ?
#
loop_
_entity_poly.entity_id
_entity_poly.type
_entity_poly.pdbx_seq_one_letter_code
_entity_poly.pdbx_strand_id
1 'polypeptide(L)' 'MTAITITITRYAAPLGDVLVTARATRVDELGPHTKDIVRTRFPQEHGVTVRGTLEAACRVILAELERQGAG' A
#
# COMPACT_ATOMS: atom_id res chain seq x y z
N MET A 1 1.39 -6.11 23.00
CA MET A 1 2.04 -5.05 22.19
C MET A 1 1.69 -5.32 20.74
N THR A 2 1.12 -4.36 20.03
CA THR A 2 0.63 -4.57 18.66
C THR A 2 1.55 -3.83 17.69
N ALA A 3 2.16 -4.55 16.75
CA ALA A 3 2.99 -3.95 15.71
C ALA A 3 2.26 -4.02 14.37
N ILE A 4 2.37 -2.97 13.55
CA ILE A 4 1.84 -2.95 12.19
C ILE A 4 3.01 -2.71 11.24
N THR A 5 3.25 -3.66 10.35
CA THR A 5 4.21 -3.53 9.24
C THR A 5 3.43 -3.28 7.96
N ILE A 6 3.82 -2.25 7.21
CA ILE A 6 3.22 -1.97 5.91
C ILE A 6 4.29 -2.16 4.84
N THR A 7 4.07 -3.12 3.94
CA THR A 7 4.95 -3.37 2.80
C THR A 7 4.34 -2.72 1.57
N ILE A 8 5.07 -1.76 0.97
CA ILE A 8 4.70 -1.12 -0.29
C ILE A 8 5.63 -1.64 -1.37
N THR A 9 5.08 -2.35 -2.35
CA THR A 9 5.83 -2.91 -3.48
C THR A 9 5.47 -2.12 -4.74
N ARG A 10 6.50 -1.58 -5.40
CA ARG A 10 6.41 -0.95 -6.72
C ARG A 10 7.06 -1.86 -7.75
N TYR A 11 6.33 -2.21 -8.80
CA TYR A 11 6.91 -2.96 -9.92
C TYR A 11 6.44 -2.38 -11.25
N ALA A 12 7.33 -2.44 -12.24
CA ALA A 12 7.01 -2.11 -13.61
C ALA A 12 6.06 -3.19 -14.16
N ALA A 13 4.87 -2.80 -14.56
CA ALA A 13 3.90 -3.69 -15.19
C ALA A 13 4.25 -3.88 -16.68
N PRO A 14 3.86 -5.02 -17.29
CA PRO A 14 4.23 -5.36 -18.67
C PRO A 14 3.80 -4.35 -19.76
N LEU A 15 2.83 -3.48 -19.45
CA LEU A 15 2.25 -2.52 -20.39
C LEU A 15 2.75 -1.08 -20.17
N GLY A 16 3.85 -0.90 -19.43
CA GLY A 16 4.34 0.44 -19.10
C GLY A 16 3.48 1.15 -18.06
N ASP A 17 2.77 0.42 -17.20
CA ASP A 17 2.16 0.98 -16.00
C ASP A 17 3.06 0.73 -14.79
N VAL A 18 2.92 1.53 -13.75
CA VAL A 18 3.48 1.24 -12.43
C VAL A 18 2.37 0.67 -11.55
N LEU A 19 2.53 -0.56 -11.08
CA LEU A 19 1.62 -1.14 -10.10
C LEU A 19 2.21 -0.94 -8.71
N VAL A 20 1.41 -0.36 -7.82
CA VAL A 20 1.73 -0.26 -6.40
C VAL A 20 0.75 -1.10 -5.61
N THR A 21 1.31 -1.99 -4.80
CA THR A 21 0.55 -2.83 -3.86
C THR A 21 1.00 -2.51 -2.45
N ALA A 22 0.04 -2.33 -1.55
CA ALA A 22 0.30 -2.16 -0.14
C ALA A 22 -0.37 -3.26 0.67
N ARG A 23 0.42 -3.86 1.55
CA ARG A 23 0.01 -4.95 2.43
C ARG A 23 0.30 -4.56 3.87
N ALA A 24 -0.70 -4.67 4.75
CA ALA A 24 -0.51 -4.53 6.19
C ALA A 24 -0.39 -5.91 6.81
N THR A 25 0.60 -6.06 7.67
CA THR A 25 0.71 -7.18 8.58
C THR A 25 0.61 -6.63 10.00
N ARG A 26 -0.47 -6.95 10.70
CA ARG A 26 -0.62 -6.70 12.13
C ARG A 26 -0.09 -7.90 12.89
N VAL A 27 0.75 -7.68 13.90
CA VAL A 27 1.19 -8.73 14.82
C VAL A 27 0.57 -8.43 16.17
N ASP A 28 -0.22 -9.38 16.67
CA ASP A 28 -0.82 -9.35 18.01
C ASP A 28 -0.51 -10.67 18.75
N GLU A 29 -1.16 -10.89 19.90
CA GLU A 29 -0.93 -12.06 20.76
C GLU A 29 -1.32 -13.39 20.10
N LEU A 30 -2.14 -13.35 19.04
CA LEU A 30 -2.55 -14.51 18.25
C LEU A 30 -1.62 -14.78 17.06
N GLY A 31 -0.67 -13.86 16.79
CA GLY A 31 0.32 -13.98 15.74
C GLY A 31 0.18 -12.93 14.62
N PRO A 32 0.83 -13.15 13.46
CA PRO A 32 0.79 -12.23 12.33
C PRO A 32 -0.47 -12.40 11.47
N HIS A 33 -1.22 -11.31 11.30
CA HIS A 33 -2.40 -11.21 10.45
C HIS A 33 -2.12 -10.27 9.28
N THR A 34 -2.12 -10.81 8.06
CA THR A 34 -1.80 -10.06 6.85
C THR A 34 -3.04 -9.79 6.02
N LYS A 35 -3.25 -8.53 5.61
CA LYS A 35 -4.33 -8.10 4.74
C LYS A 35 -3.78 -7.21 3.62
N ASP A 36 -4.25 -7.45 2.40
CA ASP A 36 -3.99 -6.51 1.30
C ASP A 36 -4.85 -5.25 1.53
N ILE A 37 -4.19 -4.10 1.65
CA ILE A 37 -4.84 -2.82 1.96
C ILE A 37 -5.27 -2.14 0.66
N VAL A 38 -4.33 -2.08 -0.30
CA VAL A 38 -4.48 -1.31 -1.53
C VAL A 38 -3.77 -1.99 -2.69
N ARG A 39 -4.41 -1.96 -3.85
CA ARG A 39 -3.79 -2.26 -5.14
C ARG A 39 -4.18 -1.17 -6.13
N THR A 40 -3.24 -0.31 -6.51
CA THR A 40 -3.49 0.83 -7.40
C THR A 40 -2.51 0.83 -8.56
N ARG A 41 -3.06 1.00 -9.76
CA ARG A 41 -2.30 1.12 -11.00
C ARG A 41 -2.12 2.61 -11.32
N PHE A 42 -0.89 3.00 -11.63
CA PHE A 42 -0.54 4.33 -12.09
C PHE A 42 -0.03 4.22 -13.53
N PRO A 43 -0.61 4.95 -14.51
CA PRO A 43 -0.04 5.02 -15.84
C PRO A 43 1.37 5.62 -15.76
N GLN A 44 2.36 5.03 -16.43
CA GLN A 44 3.72 5.57 -16.41
C GLN A 44 3.82 6.73 -17.42
N GLU A 45 3.24 7.87 -17.07
CA GLU A 45 3.42 9.10 -17.83
C GLU A 45 4.78 9.74 -17.52
N HIS A 46 5.28 10.58 -18.45
CA HIS A 46 6.46 11.42 -18.19
C HIS A 46 6.20 12.26 -16.92
N GLY A 47 7.02 12.07 -15.88
CA GLY A 47 6.90 12.79 -14.60
C GLY A 47 6.41 11.95 -13.43
N VAL A 48 5.98 10.69 -13.64
CA VAL A 48 5.64 9.78 -12.54
C VAL A 48 6.91 9.31 -11.82
N THR A 49 7.23 9.95 -10.70
CA THR A 49 8.41 9.63 -9.89
C THR A 49 8.13 8.49 -8.90
N VAL A 50 9.17 7.76 -8.50
CA VAL A 50 9.09 6.77 -7.41
C VAL A 50 8.49 7.40 -6.17
N ARG A 51 8.95 8.59 -5.79
CA ARG A 51 8.43 9.36 -4.65
C ARG A 51 6.94 9.62 -4.77
N GLY A 52 6.46 10.14 -5.91
CA GLY A 52 5.04 10.44 -6.11
C GLY A 52 4.16 9.20 -6.02
N THR A 53 4.61 8.07 -6.59
CA THR A 53 3.87 6.80 -6.47
C THR A 53 3.80 6.27 -5.04
N LEU A 54 4.86 6.46 -4.24
CA LEU A 54 4.87 6.06 -2.84
C LEU A 54 4.00 6.98 -1.97
N GLU A 55 4.06 8.30 -2.19
CA GLU A 55 3.22 9.26 -1.48
C GLU A 55 1.73 9.02 -1.74
N ALA A 56 1.34 8.74 -3.00
CA ALA A 56 -0.02 8.38 -3.35
C ALA A 56 -0.45 7.08 -2.66
N ALA A 57 0.39 6.04 -2.68
CA ALA A 57 0.10 4.79 -1.99
C ALA A 57 -0.10 4.97 -0.49
N CYS A 58 0.77 5.74 0.18
CA CYS A 58 0.64 6.06 1.61
C CYS A 58 -0.70 6.73 1.93
N ARG A 59 -1.16 7.69 1.11
CA ARG A 59 -2.46 8.34 1.33
C ARG A 59 -3.63 7.37 1.24
N VAL A 60 -3.64 6.49 0.25
CA VAL A 60 -4.74 5.50 0.10
C VAL A 60 -4.71 4.50 1.27
N ILE A 61 -3.52 4.09 1.72
CA ILE A 61 -3.35 3.22 2.90
C ILE A 61 -3.91 3.88 4.15
N LEU A 62 -3.56 5.14 4.42
CA LEU A 62 -4.07 5.88 5.58
C LEU A 62 -5.60 5.98 5.56
N ALA A 63 -6.18 6.36 4.42
CA ALA A 63 -7.64 6.44 4.26
C ALA A 63 -8.35 5.09 4.43
N GLU A 64 -7.71 3.98 4.07
CA GLU A 64 -8.25 2.63 4.31
C GLU A 64 -8.15 2.23 5.79
N LEU A 65 -7.02 2.54 6.46
CA LEU A 65 -6.86 2.28 7.90
C LEU A 65 -7.86 3.08 8.73
N GLU A 66 -8.09 4.36 8.40
CA GLU A 66 -9.09 5.20 9.06
C GLU A 66 -10.52 4.63 8.90
N ARG A 67 -10.88 4.16 7.71
CA ARG A 67 -12.17 3.51 7.46
C ARG A 67 -12.36 2.23 8.28
N GLN A 68 -11.29 1.48 8.52
CA GLN A 68 -11.34 0.24 9.30
C GLN A 68 -11.31 0.48 10.81
N GLY A 69 -10.70 1.58 11.27
CA GLY A 69 -10.67 1.95 12.69
C GLY A 69 -11.93 2.70 13.17
N ALA A 70 -12.75 3.21 12.24
CA ALA A 70 -14.00 3.91 12.53
C ALA A 70 -15.21 2.97 12.71
N GLY A 71 -15.00 1.64 12.70
CA GLY A 71 -16.04 0.61 12.80
C GLY A 71 -15.85 -0.33 13.99
#